data_AF-A0A382ZJU0-F1
#
_entry.id   AF-A0A382ZJU0-F1
#
_cell.length_a   1.000
_cell.length_b   1.000
_cell.length_c   1.000
_cell.angle_alpha   90.00
_cell.angle_beta   90.00
_cell.angle_gamma   90.00
#
_symmetry.space_group_name_H-M   'P 1'
#
loop_
_entity.id
_entity.type
_entity.pdbx_description
1 polymer ?
#
loop_
_entity_poly.entity_id
_entity_poly.type
_entity_poly.pdbx_seq_one_letter_code
_entity_poly.pdbx_strand_id
1 'polypeptide(L)'
;MADIVISRLELYPNAEEATGYVVGFSVSTGNTKSFYIDTIVDIKDEDDNIVISSEDDAVSSAYSVLKDDIETKTAELEAKSNLLGTVFTP
;
A
#
# COMPACT_ATOMS: atom_id res chain seq x y z
N MET A 1 3.77 15.06 6.70
CA MET A 1 3.20 14.28 5.57
C MET A 1 3.88 12.93 5.61
N ALA A 2 3.12 11.85 5.46
CA ALA A 2 3.69 10.52 5.37
C ALA A 2 4.31 10.32 3.98
N ASP A 3 5.51 9.75 3.94
CA ASP A 3 6.18 9.37 2.69
C ASP A 3 5.67 8.00 2.25
N ILE A 4 5.09 7.93 1.06
CA ILE A 4 4.51 6.71 0.48
C ILE A 4 5.38 6.26 -0.69
N VAL A 5 5.88 5.03 -0.63
CA VAL A 5 6.76 4.45 -1.65
C VAL A 5 6.14 3.14 -2.16
N ILE A 6 6.01 3.04 -3.48
CA ILE A 6 5.62 1.78 -4.15
C ILE A 6 6.73 0.76 -3.89
N SER A 7 6.42 -0.21 -3.04
CA SER A 7 7.37 -1.24 -2.58
C SER A 7 7.17 -2.57 -3.28
N ARG A 8 6.01 -2.78 -3.88
CA ARG A 8 5.68 -3.98 -4.64
C ARG A 8 4.74 -3.63 -5.77
N LEU A 9 5.03 -4.15 -6.96
CA LEU A 9 4.21 -4.03 -8.16
C LEU A 9 4.53 -5.24 -9.04
N GLU A 10 3.62 -6.21 -9.08
CA GLU A 10 3.80 -7.44 -9.84
C GLU A 10 2.45 -7.99 -10.30
N LEU A 11 2.44 -8.71 -11.42
CA LEU A 11 1.27 -9.44 -11.90
C LEU A 11 0.94 -10.62 -10.98
N TYR A 12 -0.35 -10.86 -10.77
CA TYR A 12 -0.87 -11.89 -9.89
C TYR A 12 -2.08 -12.63 -10.50
N PRO A 13 -2.11 -13.97 -10.48
CA PRO A 13 -0.96 -14.84 -10.22
C PRO A 13 0.14 -14.63 -11.26
N ASN A 14 1.39 -14.92 -10.91
CA ASN A 14 2.55 -14.78 -11.82
C ASN A 14 2.53 -15.89 -12.89
N ALA A 15 1.61 -15.74 -13.85
CA ALA A 15 1.31 -16.68 -14.92
C ALA A 15 0.87 -15.90 -16.18
N GLU A 16 0.80 -16.59 -17.33
CA GLU A 16 0.27 -16.00 -18.58
C GLU A 16 -1.20 -15.53 -18.44
N GLU A 17 -1.92 -16.08 -17.46
CA GLU A 17 -3.31 -15.75 -17.12
C GLU A 17 -3.38 -14.92 -15.82
N ALA A 18 -2.54 -13.90 -15.68
CA ALA A 18 -2.62 -12.99 -14.54
C ALA A 18 -4.00 -12.33 -14.50
N THR A 19 -4.65 -12.41 -13.34
CA THR A 19 -6.00 -11.88 -13.11
C THR A 19 -5.98 -10.51 -12.43
N GLY A 20 -4.83 -10.10 -11.90
CA GLY A 20 -4.66 -8.90 -11.10
C GLY A 20 -3.21 -8.40 -11.03
N TYR A 21 -3.04 -7.27 -10.36
CA TYR A 21 -1.76 -6.74 -9.92
C TYR A 21 -1.69 -6.74 -8.40
N VAL A 22 -0.63 -7.29 -7.84
CA VAL A 22 -0.27 -7.07 -6.44
C VAL A 22 0.46 -5.73 -6.36
N VAL A 23 -0.11 -4.81 -5.58
CA VAL A 23 0.49 -3.50 -5.33
C VAL A 23 0.68 -3.32 -3.83
N GLY A 24 1.91 -3.02 -3.42
CA GLY A 24 2.27 -2.79 -2.03
C GLY A 24 2.92 -1.43 -1.82
N PHE A 25 2.51 -0.75 -0.76
CA PHE A 25 3.02 0.55 -0.35
C PHE A 25 3.77 0.41 0.99
N SER A 26 4.96 1.00 1.05
CA SER A 26 5.62 1.31 2.33
C SER A 26 5.34 2.76 2.67
N VAL A 27 4.81 2.97 3.87
CA VAL A 27 4.44 4.29 4.38
C VAL A 27 5.33 4.62 5.57
N SER A 28 6.00 5.75 5.53
CA SER A 28 6.81 6.28 6.64
C SER A 28 6.13 7.50 7.25
N THR A 29 5.91 7.49 8.56
CA THR A 29 5.29 8.59 9.30
C THR A 29 6.33 9.57 9.84
N GLY A 30 5.90 10.77 10.23
CA GLY A 30 6.80 11.82 10.74
C GLY A 30 7.56 11.43 12.02
N ASN A 31 7.10 10.38 12.72
CA ASN A 31 7.66 9.91 13.99
C ASN A 31 8.59 8.69 13.82
N THR A 32 9.31 8.60 12.70
CA THR A 32 10.27 7.53 12.33
C THR A 32 9.70 6.10 12.28
N LYS A 33 8.38 5.96 12.36
CA LYS A 33 7.68 4.67 12.23
C LYS A 33 7.34 4.44 10.77
N SER A 34 7.40 3.20 10.34
CA SER A 34 6.95 2.80 9.01
C SER A 34 6.09 1.55 9.08
N PHE A 35 5.24 1.37 8.07
CA PHE A 35 4.42 0.19 7.90
C PHE A 35 4.29 -0.16 6.43
N TYR A 36 4.02 -1.44 6.17
CA TYR A 36 3.74 -1.98 4.86
C TYR A 36 2.25 -2.30 4.76
N ILE A 37 1.66 -2.03 3.60
CA ILE A 37 0.29 -2.41 3.26
C ILE A 37 0.21 -2.76 1.78
N ASP A 38 -0.49 -3.83 1.45
CA ASP A 38 -0.66 -4.29 0.08
C ASP A 38 -2.10 -4.68 -0.21
N THR A 39 -2.41 -4.69 -1.50
CA THR A 39 -3.69 -5.15 -2.03
C THR A 39 -3.49 -5.79 -3.40
N ILE A 40 -4.50 -6.54 -3.83
CA ILE A 40 -4.60 -7.09 -5.17
C ILE A 40 -5.66 -6.27 -5.90
N VAL A 41 -5.31 -5.76 -7.07
CA VAL A 41 -6.23 -5.06 -7.96
C VAL A 41 -6.51 -5.95 -9.15
N ASP A 42 -7.76 -6.31 -9.37
CA ASP A 42 -8.14 -7.15 -10.51
C ASP A 42 -7.95 -6.39 -11.83
N ILE A 43 -7.39 -7.07 -12.83
CA ILE A 43 -7.21 -6.54 -14.19
C ILE A 43 -8.56 -6.43 -14.90
N LYS A 44 -9.48 -7.32 -14.55
CA LYS A 44 -10.80 -7.43 -15.14
C LYS A 44 -11.89 -7.35 -14.07
N ASP A 45 -13.06 -6.83 -14.45
CA ASP A 45 -14.25 -6.88 -13.62
C ASP A 45 -14.97 -8.24 -13.69
N GLU A 46 -16.11 -8.35 -13.00
CA GLU A 46 -16.95 -9.57 -12.97
C GLU A 46 -17.51 -9.95 -14.36
N ASP A 47 -17.51 -9.02 -15.32
CA ASP A 47 -17.98 -9.17 -16.69
C ASP A 47 -16.81 -9.42 -17.69
N ASP A 48 -15.59 -9.67 -17.20
CA ASP A 48 -14.35 -9.89 -17.96
C ASP A 48 -13.88 -8.66 -18.78
N ASN A 49 -14.36 -7.45 -18.46
CA ASN A 49 -13.87 -6.21 -19.09
C ASN A 49 -12.55 -5.78 -18.47
N ILE A 50 -11.58 -5.35 -19.29
CA ILE A 50 -10.30 -4.82 -18.79
C ILE A 50 -10.55 -3.48 -18.10
N VAL A 51 -10.39 -3.45 -16.78
CA VAL A 51 -10.52 -2.25 -15.92
C VAL A 51 -9.17 -1.64 -15.55
N ILE A 52 -8.09 -2.44 -15.56
CA ILE A 52 -6.73 -1.98 -15.34
C ILE A 52 -5.91 -2.25 -16.58
N SER A 53 -5.54 -1.18 -17.27
CA SER A 53 -4.83 -1.25 -18.56
C SER A 53 -3.32 -1.06 -18.43
N SER A 54 -2.85 -0.59 -17.28
CA SER A 54 -1.45 -0.24 -17.04
C SER A 54 -1.05 -0.42 -15.57
N GLU A 55 0.25 -0.48 -15.33
CA GLU A 55 0.82 -0.47 -13.99
C GLU A 55 0.45 0.80 -13.19
N ASP A 56 0.32 1.95 -13.87
CA ASP A 56 -0.03 3.22 -13.23
C ASP A 56 -1.50 3.23 -12.78
N ASP A 57 -2.40 2.64 -13.58
CA ASP A 57 -3.79 2.39 -13.20
C ASP A 57 -3.87 1.46 -11.99
N ALA A 58 -3.08 0.37 -11.99
CA ALA A 58 -3.03 -0.57 -10.88
C ALA A 58 -2.61 0.12 -9.58
N VAL A 59 -1.56 0.95 -9.64
CA VAL A 59 -1.08 1.72 -8.48
C VAL A 59 -2.11 2.73 -8.02
N SER A 60 -2.73 3.48 -8.93
CA SER A 60 -3.75 4.48 -8.59
C SER A 60 -5.00 3.86 -7.96
N SER A 61 -5.42 2.71 -8.49
CA SER A 61 -6.56 1.96 -7.97
C SER A 61 -6.24 1.35 -6.59
N ALA A 62 -5.08 0.72 -6.46
CA ALA A 62 -4.60 0.18 -5.18
C ALA A 62 -4.48 1.27 -4.11
N TYR A 63 -3.93 2.43 -4.45
CA TYR A 63 -3.82 3.56 -3.54
C TYR A 63 -5.21 4.06 -3.13
N SER A 64 -6.15 4.17 -4.07
CA SER A 64 -7.51 4.62 -3.76
C SER A 64 -8.23 3.67 -2.79
N VAL A 65 -8.03 2.36 -2.93
CA VAL A 65 -8.57 1.34 -2.00
C VAL A 65 -7.91 1.44 -0.63
N LEU A 66 -6.59 1.62 -0.59
CA LEU A 66 -5.82 1.60 0.66
C LEU A 66 -5.71 2.97 1.33
N LYS A 67 -6.25 4.04 0.74
CA LYS A 67 -6.05 5.42 1.20
C LYS A 67 -6.52 5.60 2.65
N ASP A 68 -7.77 5.24 2.95
CA ASP A 68 -8.34 5.39 4.28
C ASP A 68 -7.59 4.55 5.32
N ASP A 69 -7.14 3.35 4.95
CA ASP A 69 -6.33 2.48 5.81
C ASP A 69 -4.94 3.07 6.08
N ILE A 70 -4.30 3.63 5.04
CA ILE A 70 -3.01 4.32 5.16
C ILE A 70 -3.16 5.54 6.09
N GLU A 71 -4.19 6.37 5.89
CA GLU A 71 -4.44 7.55 6.71
C GLU A 71 -4.73 7.17 8.17
N THR A 72 -5.58 6.16 8.38
CA THR A 72 -5.91 5.65 9.72
C THR A 72 -4.67 5.12 10.43
N LYS A 73 -3.91 4.22 9.80
CA LYS A 73 -2.68 3.66 10.38
C LYS A 73 -1.63 4.73 10.64
N THR A 74 -1.50 5.70 9.74
CA THR A 74 -0.59 6.85 9.91
C THR A 74 -0.97 7.63 11.16
N ALA A 75 -2.24 8.01 11.31
CA ALA A 75 -2.73 8.74 12.48
C ALA A 75 -2.55 7.94 13.79
N GLU A 76 -2.84 6.63 13.77
CA GLU A 76 -2.62 5.75 14.93
C GLU A 76 -1.13 5.67 15.33
N LEU A 77 -0.22 5.62 14.35
CA LEU A 77 1.22 5.58 14.61
C LEU A 77 1.77 6.94 15.04
N GLU A 78 1.22 8.04 14.52
CA GLU A 78 1.60 9.40 14.91
C GLU A 78 1.06 9.77 16.31
N ALA A 79 -0.09 9.24 16.71
CA ALA A 79 -0.64 9.41 18.07
C ALA A 79 0.16 8.65 19.15
N LYS A 80 0.98 7.67 18.76
CA LYS A 80 1.84 6.93 19.69
C LYS A 80 3.04 7.76 20.12
N SER A 81 3.44 7.62 21.39
CA SER A 81 4.61 8.33 21.92
C SER A 81 5.87 8.05 21.12
N ASN A 82 6.64 9.10 20.84
CA ASN A 82 7.94 9.01 20.15
C ASN A 82 9.01 8.30 20.99
N LEU A 83 8.76 8.09 22.30
CA LEU A 83 9.60 7.26 23.16
C LEU A 83 9.46 5.75 22.85
N LEU A 84 8.39 5.35 22.17
CA LEU A 84 8.19 3.96 21.75
C LEU A 84 9.13 3.65 20.58
N GLY A 85 10.19 2.88 20.86
CA GLY A 85 11.22 2.50 19.89
C GLY A 85 12.56 3.18 20.12
N THR A 86 12.66 4.12 21.07
CA THR A 86 13.94 4.70 21.49
C THR A 86 14.61 3.83 22.55
N VAL A 87 15.93 3.65 22.45
CA VAL A 87 16.72 2.98 23.50
C VAL A 87 16.74 3.89 24.72
N PHE A 88 16.18 3.42 25.84
CA PHE A 88 16.27 4.11 27.11
C PHE A 88 17.63 3.84 27.75
N THR A 89 18.42 4.90 27.98
CA THR A 89 19.63 4.87 28.80
C THR A 89 19.36 5.57 30.14
N PRO A 90 19.45 4.86 31.28
CA PRO A 90 19.16 5.40 32.61
C PRO A 90 20.20 6.40 33.13
#